data_AF-A0A967T6C8-F1
#
_entry.id   AF-A0A967T6C8-F1
#
_cell.length_a   1.000
_cell.length_b   1.000
_cell.length_c   1.000
_cell.angle_alpha   90.00
_cell.angle_beta   90.00
_cell.angle_gamma   90.00
#
_symmetry.space_group_name_H-M   'P 1'
#
loop_
_entity.id
_entity.type
_entity.pdbx_description
1 polymer ?
#
loop_
_entity_poly.entity_id
_entity_poly.type
_entity_poly.pdbx_seq_one_letter_code
_entity_poly.pdbx_strand_id
1 'polypeptide(L)'
;MSIRNNINLLYKIRFPFLLLALIALLTGIWSGLQRVGWQFSFHPGISPVTHGPLMVSGFLGTLICLERAVALNRFWGYLAPLSSAAGALFILLDSGKSFGPLLIVLSSIFLLLILMRYLLRTRELHFVIMTIGPLLWLVGNILWLTKVGFYQMTPWWAGFLIFT
;
A
#
# COMPACT_ATOMS: atom_id res chain seq x y z
N MET A 1 12.83 -32.08 -10.94
CA MET A 1 13.42 -31.29 -9.83
C MET A 1 13.37 -29.77 -10.02
N SER A 2 13.31 -29.25 -11.27
CA SER A 2 13.37 -27.80 -11.59
C SER A 2 12.12 -26.98 -11.19
N ILE A 3 10.90 -27.51 -11.35
CA ILE A 3 9.66 -26.75 -11.12
C ILE A 3 9.43 -26.42 -9.63
N ARG A 4 9.75 -27.35 -8.72
CA ARG A 4 9.56 -27.19 -7.26
C ARG A 4 10.49 -26.12 -6.67
N ASN A 5 11.69 -25.97 -7.22
CA ASN A 5 12.63 -24.93 -6.80
C ASN A 5 12.16 -23.52 -7.16
N ASN A 6 11.55 -23.33 -8.34
CA ASN A 6 10.99 -22.04 -8.73
C ASN A 6 9.80 -21.63 -7.85
N ILE A 7 8.95 -22.58 -7.47
CA ILE A 7 7.81 -22.32 -6.58
C ILE A 7 8.31 -21.89 -5.18
N ASN A 8 9.30 -22.61 -4.63
CA ASN A 8 9.88 -22.26 -3.33
C ASN A 8 10.56 -20.88 -3.34
N LEU A 9 11.25 -20.52 -4.43
CA LEU A 9 11.90 -19.22 -4.57
C LEU A 9 10.87 -18.08 -4.62
N LEU A 10 9.80 -18.25 -5.40
CA LEU A 10 8.71 -17.27 -5.49
C LEU A 10 8.00 -17.08 -4.15
N TYR A 11 7.78 -18.15 -3.40
CA TYR A 11 7.18 -18.07 -2.07
C TYR A 11 8.07 -17.30 -1.09
N LYS A 12 9.38 -17.58 -1.12
CA LYS A 12 10.38 -16.93 -0.26
C LYS A 12 10.48 -15.42 -0.50
N ILE A 13 10.29 -14.96 -1.74
CA ILE A 13 10.31 -13.53 -2.10
C ILE A 13 9.01 -12.82 -1.67
N ARG A 14 7.87 -13.50 -1.72
CA ARG A 14 6.56 -12.91 -1.38
C ARG A 14 6.31 -12.82 0.11
N PHE A 15 6.83 -13.79 0.87
CA PHE A 15 6.60 -13.91 2.30
C PHE A 15 6.98 -12.65 3.11
N PRO A 16 8.13 -11.98 2.87
CA PRO A 16 8.47 -10.74 3.56
C PRO A 16 7.43 -9.62 3.36
N PHE A 17 6.91 -9.47 2.13
CA PHE A 17 5.87 -8.46 1.86
C PHE A 17 4.57 -8.77 2.60
N LEU A 18 4.17 -10.05 2.64
CA LEU A 18 2.99 -10.49 3.39
C LEU A 18 3.16 -10.26 4.89
N LEU A 19 4.36 -10.52 5.43
CA LEU A 19 4.66 -10.27 6.84
C LEU A 19 4.59 -8.77 7.16
N LEU A 20 5.13 -7.92 6.30
CA LEU A 20 5.06 -6.46 6.47
C LEU A 20 3.63 -5.93 6.35
N ALA A 21 2.85 -6.47 5.40
CA ALA A 21 1.43 -6.17 5.28
C ALA A 21 0.66 -6.59 6.55
N LEU A 22 0.96 -7.76 7.11
CA LEU A 22 0.37 -8.23 8.37
C LEU A 22 0.73 -7.32 9.55
N ILE A 23 1.98 -6.87 9.65
CA ILE A 23 2.41 -5.90 10.67
C ILE A 23 1.60 -4.62 10.51
N ALA A 24 1.51 -4.06 9.30
CA ALA A 24 0.74 -2.86 9.01
C ALA A 24 -0.75 -3.03 9.39
N LEU A 25 -1.35 -4.19 9.09
CA LEU A 25 -2.71 -4.53 9.49
C LEU A 25 -2.88 -4.51 11.00
N LEU A 26 -2.05 -5.26 11.75
CA LEU A 26 -2.16 -5.35 13.21
C LEU A 26 -2.00 -3.97 13.86
N THR A 27 -1.02 -3.18 13.42
CA THR A 27 -0.80 -1.82 13.92
C THR A 27 -1.90 -0.85 13.51
N GLY A 28 -2.48 -1.02 12.32
CA GLY A 28 -3.61 -0.22 11.86
C GLY A 28 -4.89 -0.53 12.63
N ILE A 29 -5.12 -1.81 12.99
CA ILE A 29 -6.25 -2.22 13.84
C ILE A 29 -6.08 -1.59 15.22
N TRP A 30 -4.87 -1.68 15.78
CA TRP A 30 -4.55 -1.04 17.05
C TRP A 30 -4.81 0.47 17.02
N SER A 31 -4.30 1.16 15.99
CA SER A 31 -4.56 2.59 15.79
C SER A 31 -6.05 2.90 15.59
N GLY A 32 -6.82 2.00 14.97
CA GLY A 32 -8.26 2.14 14.78
C GLY A 32 -9.04 2.00 16.08
N LEU A 33 -8.66 1.05 16.93
CA LEU A 33 -9.26 0.86 18.26
C LEU A 33 -9.10 2.12 19.12
N GLN A 34 -7.92 2.74 19.09
CA GLN A 34 -7.69 4.02 19.75
C GLN A 34 -8.60 5.14 19.21
N ARG A 35 -8.87 5.18 17.89
CA ARG A 35 -9.77 6.18 17.28
C ARG A 35 -11.23 6.04 17.74
N VAL A 36 -11.67 4.83 18.08
CA VAL A 36 -13.02 4.57 18.62
C VAL A 36 -13.09 4.92 20.12
N GLY A 37 -11.99 5.39 20.72
CA GLY A 37 -11.92 5.78 22.13
C GLY A 37 -11.65 4.62 23.07
N TRP A 38 -11.29 3.44 22.54
CA TRP A 38 -10.91 2.31 23.38
C TRP A 38 -9.58 2.61 24.09
N GLN A 39 -9.64 2.71 25.42
CA GLN A 39 -8.49 3.03 26.26
C GLN A 39 -7.78 1.73 26.64
N PHE A 40 -6.50 1.62 26.29
CA PHE A 40 -5.65 0.51 26.71
C PHE A 40 -4.74 0.97 27.85
N SER A 41 -4.48 0.11 28.83
CA SER A 41 -3.46 0.40 29.86
C SER A 41 -2.04 0.46 29.26
N PHE A 42 -1.83 -0.16 28.10
CA PHE A 42 -0.58 -0.15 27.35
C PHE A 42 -0.69 0.77 26.12
N HIS A 43 0.25 1.71 25.97
CA HIS A 43 0.31 2.64 24.84
C HIS A 43 1.64 2.47 24.08
N PRO A 44 1.67 1.69 22.99
CA PRO A 44 2.90 1.41 22.24
C PRO A 44 3.47 2.61 21.44
N GLY A 45 3.04 3.84 21.70
CA GLY A 45 3.48 5.03 20.96
C GLY A 45 2.92 5.16 19.54
N ILE A 46 1.99 4.29 19.14
CA ILE A 46 1.35 4.32 17.81
C ILE A 46 0.22 5.34 17.82
N SER A 47 0.36 6.41 17.04
CA SER A 47 -0.64 7.49 16.97
C SER A 47 -1.96 7.04 16.32
N PRO A 48 -3.14 7.39 16.88
CA PRO A 48 -4.45 7.07 16.31
C PRO A 48 -4.63 7.58 14.87
N VAL A 49 -3.91 8.64 14.50
CA VAL A 49 -3.98 9.28 13.19
C VAL A 49 -3.38 8.41 12.09
N THR A 50 -2.52 7.45 12.44
CA THR A 50 -1.84 6.55 11.49
C THR A 50 -2.73 5.45 10.93
N HIS A 51 -3.92 5.21 11.50
CA HIS A 51 -4.86 4.17 11.07
C HIS A 51 -5.12 4.16 9.56
N GLY A 52 -5.52 5.31 8.98
CA GLY A 52 -5.85 5.42 7.56
C GLY A 52 -4.67 5.08 6.65
N PRO A 53 -3.52 5.76 6.80
CA PRO A 53 -2.30 5.45 6.06
C PRO A 53 -1.84 3.98 6.20
N LEU A 54 -1.87 3.42 7.41
CA LEU A 54 -1.45 2.03 7.63
C LEU A 54 -2.40 1.03 6.98
N MET A 55 -3.70 1.27 7.02
CA MET A 55 -4.71 0.38 6.42
C MET A 55 -4.70 0.43 4.91
N VAL A 56 -4.85 1.63 4.34
CA VAL A 56 -5.00 1.80 2.89
C VAL A 56 -3.65 1.65 2.20
N SER A 57 -2.66 2.41 2.66
CA SER A 57 -1.39 2.53 1.94
C SER A 57 -0.35 1.52 2.40
N GLY A 58 -0.42 1.05 3.65
CA GLY A 58 0.51 0.06 4.20
C GLY A 58 0.07 -1.38 3.96
N PHE A 59 -1.13 -1.75 4.40
CA PHE A 59 -1.66 -3.10 4.28
C PHE A 59 -2.22 -3.38 2.89
N LEU A 60 -3.35 -2.75 2.52
CA LEU A 60 -4.04 -3.01 1.26
C LEU A 60 -3.17 -2.62 0.06
N GLY A 61 -2.49 -1.47 0.14
CA GLY A 61 -1.54 -1.01 -0.88
C GLY A 61 -0.44 -2.03 -1.15
N THR A 62 0.15 -2.64 -0.11
CA THR A 62 1.19 -3.68 -0.28
C THR A 62 0.61 -4.91 -0.96
N LEU A 63 -0.57 -5.39 -0.52
CA LEU A 63 -1.20 -6.58 -1.08
C LEU A 63 -1.60 -6.39 -2.54
N ILE A 64 -2.31 -5.32 -2.85
CA ILE A 64 -2.73 -4.99 -4.22
C ILE A 64 -1.50 -4.87 -5.12
N CYS A 65 -0.47 -4.12 -4.69
CA CYS A 65 0.77 -4.01 -5.45
C CYS A 65 1.47 -5.36 -5.64
N LEU A 66 1.51 -6.21 -4.62
CA LEU A 66 2.13 -7.53 -4.67
C LEU A 66 1.41 -8.46 -5.65
N GLU A 67 0.08 -8.51 -5.60
CA GLU A 67 -0.75 -9.30 -6.52
C GLU A 67 -0.50 -8.88 -7.97
N ARG A 68 -0.52 -7.56 -8.25
CA ARG A 68 -0.30 -7.04 -9.61
C ARG A 68 1.14 -7.23 -10.07
N ALA A 69 2.13 -7.12 -9.17
CA ALA A 69 3.53 -7.41 -9.47
C ALA A 69 3.76 -8.89 -9.81
N VAL A 70 3.11 -9.80 -9.06
CA VAL A 70 3.16 -11.24 -9.30
C VAL A 70 2.54 -11.59 -10.64
N ALA A 71 1.38 -11.01 -10.97
CA ALA A 71 0.75 -11.19 -12.27
C ALA A 71 1.62 -10.67 -13.42
N LEU A 72 2.39 -9.59 -13.19
CA LEU A 72 3.21 -8.98 -14.24
C LEU A 72 4.43 -9.85 -14.56
N ASN A 73 4.87 -10.65 -13.58
CA ASN A 73 6.01 -11.55 -13.67
C ASN A 73 7.29 -10.85 -14.17
N ARG A 74 7.53 -9.62 -13.67
CA ARG A 74 8.71 -8.80 -13.95
C ARG A 74 9.30 -8.27 -12.65
N PHE A 75 10.62 -8.33 -12.51
CA PHE A 75 11.34 -7.90 -11.30
C PHE A 75 11.01 -6.47 -10.87
N TRP A 76 10.92 -5.54 -11.83
CA TRP A 76 10.61 -4.13 -11.54
C TRP A 76 9.20 -3.93 -10.94
N GLY A 77 8.26 -4.84 -11.18
CA GLY A 77 6.93 -4.77 -10.57
C GLY A 77 6.95 -4.86 -9.04
N TYR A 78 7.95 -5.56 -8.48
CA TYR A 78 8.10 -5.68 -7.02
C TYR A 78 8.57 -4.38 -6.34
N LEU A 79 8.97 -3.35 -7.09
CA LEU A 79 9.26 -2.04 -6.51
C LEU A 79 8.00 -1.35 -5.95
N ALA A 80 6.81 -1.66 -6.50
CA ALA A 80 5.55 -1.16 -5.98
C ALA A 80 5.29 -1.66 -4.54
N PRO A 81 5.14 -2.99 -4.28
CA PRO A 81 4.90 -3.48 -2.93
C PRO A 81 6.07 -3.18 -1.98
N LEU A 82 7.31 -3.10 -2.48
CA LEU A 82 8.46 -2.71 -1.66
C LEU A 82 8.35 -1.28 -1.15
N SER A 83 7.99 -0.34 -2.04
CA SER A 83 7.81 1.07 -1.66
C SER A 83 6.66 1.23 -0.67
N SER A 84 5.54 0.53 -0.88
CA SER A 84 4.40 0.54 0.05
C SER A 84 4.76 -0.04 1.42
N ALA A 85 5.36 -1.23 1.47
CA ALA A 85 5.72 -1.91 2.71
C ALA A 85 6.80 -1.14 3.50
N ALA A 86 7.82 -0.62 2.82
CA ALA A 86 8.84 0.21 3.45
C ALA A 86 8.24 1.54 3.94
N GLY A 87 7.35 2.16 3.17
CA GLY A 87 6.60 3.35 3.59
C GLY A 87 5.81 3.10 4.87
N ALA A 88 5.13 1.97 4.99
CA ALA A 88 4.43 1.55 6.21
C ALA A 88 5.36 1.44 7.42
N LEU A 89 6.53 0.84 7.27
CA LEU A 89 7.53 0.78 8.34
C LEU A 89 8.00 2.17 8.78
N PHE A 90 8.27 3.07 7.83
CA PHE A 90 8.67 4.44 8.17
C PHE A 90 7.57 5.24 8.89
N ILE A 91 6.30 4.95 8.61
CA ILE A 91 5.16 5.52 9.34
C ILE A 91 5.13 4.98 10.78
N LEU A 92 5.37 3.68 10.96
CA LEU A 92 5.36 3.05 12.29
C LEU A 92 6.51 3.47 13.18
N LEU A 93 7.70 3.68 12.60
CA LEU A 93 8.88 4.11 13.33
C LEU A 93 8.85 5.61 13.69
N ASP A 94 7.72 6.28 13.44
CA ASP A 94 7.43 7.69 13.77
C ASP A 94 8.64 8.62 13.66
N SER A 95 9.28 8.60 12.48
CA SER A 95 10.55 9.31 12.31
C SER A 95 10.43 10.84 12.24
N GLY A 96 9.22 11.41 12.34
CA GLY A 96 8.93 12.84 12.15
C GLY A 96 9.29 13.39 10.76
N LYS A 97 9.79 12.54 9.86
CA LYS A 97 10.30 12.88 8.53
C LYS A 97 9.33 12.37 7.46
N SER A 98 9.19 13.13 6.38
CA SER A 98 8.26 12.84 5.27
C SER A 98 8.61 11.61 4.40
N PHE A 99 9.50 10.73 4.86
CA PHE A 99 9.94 9.56 4.08
C PHE A 99 8.83 8.53 3.87
N GLY A 100 8.02 8.24 4.90
CA GLY A 100 6.90 7.29 4.79
C GLY A 100 5.92 7.66 3.67
N PRO A 101 5.30 8.86 3.73
CA PRO A 101 4.40 9.34 2.68
C PRO A 101 5.05 9.42 1.28
N LEU A 102 6.33 9.79 1.20
CA LEU A 102 7.06 9.85 -0.07
C LEU A 102 7.18 8.46 -0.73
N LEU A 103 7.51 7.44 0.06
CA LEU A 103 7.58 6.06 -0.40
C LEU A 103 6.21 5.53 -0.83
N ILE A 104 5.14 5.93 -0.13
CA ILE A 104 3.77 5.60 -0.53
C ILE A 104 3.41 6.25 -1.88
N VAL A 105 3.80 7.51 -2.13
CA VAL A 105 3.60 8.14 -3.44
C VAL A 105 4.37 7.38 -4.53
N LEU A 106 5.63 7.02 -4.29
CA LEU A 106 6.40 6.20 -5.22
C LEU A 106 5.70 4.86 -5.52
N SER A 107 5.13 4.21 -4.50
CA SER A 107 4.34 2.98 -4.69
C SER A 107 3.14 3.20 -5.61
N SER A 108 2.40 4.30 -5.44
CA SER A 108 1.24 4.60 -6.28
C SER A 108 1.64 4.86 -7.74
N ILE A 109 2.79 5.49 -7.98
CA ILE A 109 3.36 5.67 -9.32
C ILE A 109 3.71 4.31 -9.93
N PHE A 110 4.39 3.44 -9.19
CA PHE A 110 4.74 2.11 -9.70
C PHE A 110 3.50 1.26 -10.00
N LEU A 111 2.49 1.28 -9.13
CA LEU A 111 1.23 0.56 -9.38
C LEU A 111 0.52 1.09 -10.64
N LEU A 112 0.48 2.42 -10.81
CA LEU A 112 -0.05 3.05 -12.00
C LEU A 112 0.70 2.62 -13.26
N LEU A 113 2.03 2.54 -13.22
CA LEU A 113 2.85 2.09 -14.35
C LEU A 113 2.61 0.61 -14.66
N ILE A 114 2.39 -0.24 -13.65
CA ILE A 114 2.00 -1.64 -13.82
C ILE A 114 0.66 -1.75 -14.54
N LEU A 115 -0.37 -1.03 -14.08
CA LEU A 115 -1.71 -1.08 -14.69
C LEU A 115 -1.76 -0.43 -16.07
N MET A 116 -1.05 0.69 -16.28
CA MET A 116 -0.90 1.30 -17.61
C MET A 116 -0.26 0.32 -18.60
N ARG A 117 0.76 -0.44 -18.18
CA ARG A 117 1.37 -1.45 -19.03
C ARG A 117 0.40 -2.56 -19.40
N TYR A 118 -0.48 -2.98 -18.50
CA TYR A 118 -1.56 -3.92 -18.83
C TYR A 118 -2.53 -3.32 -19.83
N LEU A 119 -3.01 -2.10 -19.58
CA LEU A 119 -3.96 -1.42 -20.46
C LEU A 119 -3.41 -1.24 -21.89
N LEU A 120 -2.12 -0.92 -22.03
CA LEU A 120 -1.47 -0.80 -23.33
C LEU A 120 -1.28 -2.14 -24.05
N ARG A 121 -1.22 -3.26 -23.30
CA ARG A 121 -1.03 -4.60 -23.86
C ARG A 121 -2.34 -5.32 -24.16
N THR A 122 -3.36 -5.08 -23.34
CA THR A 122 -4.67 -5.73 -23.39
C THR A 122 -5.74 -4.65 -23.31
N ARG A 123 -6.51 -4.46 -24.39
CA ARG A 123 -7.56 -3.43 -24.49
C ARG A 123 -8.88 -3.90 -23.87
N GLU A 124 -8.83 -4.39 -22.63
CA GLU A 124 -10.01 -4.80 -21.90
C GLU A 124 -10.54 -3.64 -21.06
N LEU A 125 -11.87 -3.43 -21.07
CA LEU A 125 -12.53 -2.35 -20.32
C LEU A 125 -12.24 -2.41 -18.82
N HIS A 126 -12.07 -3.61 -18.27
CA HIS A 126 -11.73 -3.80 -16.87
C HIS A 126 -10.42 -3.09 -16.49
N PHE A 127 -9.38 -3.13 -17.33
CA PHE A 127 -8.11 -2.44 -17.04
C PHE A 127 -8.23 -0.92 -17.13
N VAL A 128 -9.14 -0.40 -17.95
CA VAL A 128 -9.42 1.05 -18.00
C VAL A 128 -9.93 1.52 -16.65
N ILE A 129 -10.95 0.83 -16.12
CA ILE A 129 -11.56 1.15 -14.82
C ILE A 129 -10.52 0.97 -13.70
N MET A 130 -9.75 -0.12 -13.73
CA MET A 130 -8.73 -0.38 -12.71
C MET A 130 -7.62 0.67 -12.65
N THR A 131 -7.25 1.27 -13.78
CA THR A 131 -6.19 2.28 -13.83
C THR A 131 -6.60 3.59 -13.13
N ILE A 132 -7.91 3.82 -12.96
CA ILE A 132 -8.43 4.96 -12.19
C ILE A 132 -8.05 4.82 -10.71
N GLY A 133 -8.03 3.61 -10.16
CA GLY A 133 -7.73 3.38 -8.75
C GLY A 133 -6.37 3.96 -8.33
N PRO A 134 -5.24 3.58 -8.96
CA PRO A 134 -3.92 4.13 -8.62
C PRO A 134 -3.78 5.63 -8.88
N LEU A 135 -4.53 6.20 -9.83
CA LEU A 135 -4.59 7.66 -10.02
C LEU A 135 -5.18 8.34 -8.79
N LEU A 136 -6.33 7.86 -8.31
CA LEU A 136 -6.96 8.38 -7.10
C LEU A 136 -6.06 8.18 -5.88
N TRP A 137 -5.40 7.03 -5.78
CA TRP A 137 -4.44 6.76 -4.71
C TRP A 137 -3.30 7.78 -4.71
N LEU A 138 -2.72 8.05 -5.89
CA LEU A 138 -1.64 9.02 -6.07
C LEU A 138 -2.07 10.43 -5.65
N VAL A 139 -3.27 10.88 -6.05
CA VAL A 139 -3.82 12.18 -5.62
C VAL A 139 -3.95 12.23 -4.10
N GLY A 140 -4.55 11.19 -3.49
CA GLY A 140 -4.69 11.10 -2.04
C GLY A 140 -3.35 11.15 -1.30
N ASN A 141 -2.34 10.46 -1.83
CA ASN A 141 -1.00 10.42 -1.23
C ASN A 141 -0.22 11.72 -1.41
N ILE A 142 -0.41 12.45 -2.52
CA ILE A 142 0.17 13.79 -2.71
C ILE A 142 -0.46 14.79 -1.73
N LEU A 143 -1.78 14.76 -1.56
CA LEU A 143 -2.48 15.60 -0.57
C LEU A 143 -1.98 15.29 0.85
N TRP A 144 -1.72 14.01 1.12
CA TRP A 144 -1.16 13.61 2.41
C TRP A 144 0.26 14.16 2.62
N LEU A 145 1.12 14.11 1.60
CA LEU A 145 2.46 14.71 1.63
C LEU A 145 2.44 16.22 1.89
N THR A 146 1.46 16.93 1.33
CA THR A 146 1.28 18.38 1.53
C THR A 146 0.60 18.71 2.86
N LYS A 147 0.36 17.71 3.73
CA LYS A 147 -0.24 17.84 5.07
C LYS A 147 -1.66 18.42 5.03
N VAL A 148 -2.39 18.18 3.93
CA VAL A 148 -3.81 18.51 3.84
C VAL A 148 -4.60 17.62 4.81
N GLY A 149 -5.69 18.16 5.37
CA GLY A 149 -6.48 17.45 6.38
C GLY A 149 -7.02 16.09 5.92
N PHE A 150 -7.06 15.12 6.85
CA PHE A 150 -7.48 13.74 6.60
C PHE A 150 -8.86 13.61 5.92
N TYR A 151 -9.78 14.53 6.21
CA TYR A 151 -11.10 14.58 5.60
C TYR A 151 -11.06 14.69 4.07
N GLN A 152 -10.12 15.47 3.52
CA GLN A 152 -10.05 15.71 2.08
C GLN A 152 -9.38 14.56 1.32
N MET A 153 -8.46 13.83 1.96
CA MET A 153 -7.75 12.70 1.31
C MET A 153 -8.48 11.36 1.41
N THR A 154 -9.32 11.17 2.43
CA THR A 154 -10.05 9.91 2.65
C THR A 154 -10.90 9.47 1.45
N PRO A 155 -11.65 10.36 0.75
CA PRO A 155 -12.42 9.96 -0.44
C PRO A 155 -11.54 9.43 -1.58
N TRP A 156 -10.33 9.96 -1.75
CA TRP A 156 -9.39 9.50 -2.78
C TRP A 156 -8.86 8.11 -2.47
N TRP A 157 -8.55 7.84 -1.21
CA TRP A 157 -8.18 6.51 -0.72
C TRP A 157 -9.32 5.50 -0.81
N ALA A 158 -10.56 5.91 -0.53
CA ALA A 158 -11.73 5.06 -0.75
C ALA A 158 -11.91 4.76 -2.24
N GLY A 159 -11.80 5.77 -3.10
CA GLY A 159 -11.87 5.61 -4.56
C GLY A 159 -10.83 4.63 -5.09
N PHE A 160 -9.58 4.69 -4.60
CA PHE A 160 -8.56 3.70 -4.91
C PHE A 160 -9.07 2.27 -4.69
N LEU A 161 -9.61 1.96 -3.50
CA LEU A 161 -10.10 0.63 -3.16
C LEU A 161 -11.35 0.22 -3.93
N ILE A 162 -12.20 1.17 -4.30
CA ILE A 162 -13.42 0.89 -5.08
C ILE A 162 -13.08 0.47 -6.51
N PHE A 163 -12.03 1.06 -7.09
CA PHE A 163 -11.67 0.83 -8.48
C PHE A 163 -10.59 -0.24 -8.68
N THR A 164 -10.02 -0.88 -7.64
CA THR A 164 -8.96 -1.91 -7.78
C THR A 164 -9.38 -3.29 -7.35
#